data_AF-A0A2S2PFD6-F1
#
_entry.id   AF-A0A2S2PFD6-F1
#
_cell.length_a   1.000
_cell.length_b   1.000
_cell.length_c   1.000
_cell.angle_alpha   90.00
_cell.angle_beta   90.00
_cell.angle_gamma   90.00
#
_symmetry.space_group_name_H-M   'P 1'
#
loop_
_entity.id
_entity.type
_entity.pdbx_description
1 polymer ?
#
loop_
_entity_poly.entity_id
_entity_poly.type
_entity_poly.pdbx_seq_one_letter_code
_entity_poly.pdbx_strand_id
1 'polypeptide(L)'
;MLNLRCYISRHAPEAILYGKFSPKTDIWAYGVLLFEIFSLGKEPNVVSKLEERLDVEKLIRVLEEGHRLQCPSCPPCTIEIYNKLMRPCWAYVAGDRPNFSDLINNIKSLMTIEPAEHFTRG
;
A
#
# COMPACT_ATOMS: atom_id res chain seq x y z
N MET A 1 21.68 6.63 -5.47
CA MET A 1 20.75 7.49 -6.24
C MET A 1 19.35 7.06 -5.89
N LEU A 2 18.57 7.90 -5.21
CA LEU A 2 17.15 7.62 -4.96
C LEU A 2 16.44 7.58 -6.32
N ASN A 3 15.89 6.42 -6.69
CA ASN A 3 15.09 6.31 -7.90
C ASN A 3 13.83 7.17 -7.71
N LEU A 4 13.71 8.27 -8.48
CA LEU A 4 12.61 9.24 -8.36
C LEU A 4 11.22 8.58 -8.54
N ARG A 5 11.18 7.43 -9.23
CA ARG A 5 9.99 6.57 -9.39
C ARG A 5 9.48 6.01 -8.06
N CYS A 6 10.41 5.45 -7.28
CA CYS A 6 10.17 4.85 -5.98
C CYS A 6 9.69 5.90 -4.97
N TYR A 7 10.16 7.14 -5.11
CA TYR A 7 9.71 8.27 -4.30
C TYR A 7 8.26 8.65 -4.61
N ILE A 8 7.89 8.85 -5.88
CA ILE A 8 6.55 9.33 -6.24
C ILE A 8 5.47 8.29 -5.98
N SER A 9 5.72 6.99 -6.22
CA SER A 9 4.72 5.94 -5.96
C SER A 9 4.36 5.76 -4.48
N ARG A 10 5.16 6.30 -3.56
CA ARG A 10 4.90 6.33 -2.12
C ARG A 10 3.96 7.45 -1.68
N HIS A 11 3.74 8.46 -2.50
CA HIS A 11 2.95 9.63 -2.13
C HIS A 11 1.49 9.46 -2.56
N ALA A 12 0.58 10.05 -1.77
CA ALA A 12 -0.83 10.11 -2.11
C ALA A 12 -1.09 11.05 -3.30
N PRO A 13 -2.16 10.84 -4.08
CA PRO A 13 -2.48 11.66 -5.25
C PRO A 13 -2.51 13.16 -4.95
N GLU A 14 -3.12 13.57 -3.84
CA GLU A 14 -3.24 14.97 -3.44
C GLU A 14 -1.91 15.62 -3.03
N ALA A 15 -0.96 14.82 -2.54
CA ALA A 15 0.38 15.29 -2.24
C ALA A 15 1.18 15.49 -3.54
N ILE A 16 1.03 14.57 -4.49
CA ILE A 16 1.68 14.65 -5.82
C ILE A 16 1.15 15.84 -6.62
N LEU A 17 -0.17 15.98 -6.70
CA LEU A 17 -0.83 16.98 -7.54
C LEU A 17 -0.79 18.40 -6.95
N TYR A 18 -0.98 18.52 -5.64
CA TYR A 18 -1.25 19.80 -5.00
C TYR A 18 -0.29 20.14 -3.85
N GLY A 19 0.68 19.27 -3.54
CA GLY A 19 1.55 19.45 -2.38
C GLY A 19 0.80 19.51 -1.05
N LYS A 20 -0.40 18.91 -0.97
CA LYS A 20 -1.22 18.90 0.26
C LYS A 20 -0.84 17.70 1.11
N PHE A 21 -0.31 17.97 2.29
CA PHE A 21 0.07 16.95 3.27
C PHE A 21 -0.92 16.94 4.44
N SER A 22 -1.24 15.76 4.93
CA SER A 22 -2.14 15.57 6.07
C SER A 22 -1.90 14.19 6.71
N PRO A 23 -2.47 13.89 7.89
CA PRO A 23 -2.42 12.54 8.42
C PRO A 23 -2.94 11.47 7.43
N LYS A 24 -3.84 11.84 6.50
CA LYS A 24 -4.34 10.91 5.48
C LYS A 24 -3.32 10.62 4.37
N THR A 25 -2.37 11.53 4.10
CA THR A 25 -1.24 11.23 3.20
C THR A 25 -0.28 10.26 3.86
N ASP A 26 -0.12 10.34 5.18
CA ASP A 26 0.70 9.39 5.94
C ASP A 26 0.07 8.00 5.97
N ILE A 27 -1.26 7.90 6.03
CA ILE A 27 -1.98 6.62 5.90
C ILE A 27 -1.70 5.95 4.55
N TRP A 28 -1.68 6.72 3.45
CA TRP A 28 -1.30 6.19 2.14
C TRP A 28 0.13 5.63 2.14
N ALA A 29 1.08 6.42 2.63
CA ALA A 29 2.48 6.03 2.72
C ALA A 29 2.67 4.80 3.62
N TYR A 30 1.90 4.69 4.71
CA TYR A 30 1.88 3.52 5.57
C TYR A 30 1.41 2.26 4.83
N GLY A 31 0.37 2.35 4.00
CA GLY A 31 -0.05 1.23 3.13
C GLY A 31 1.08 0.77 2.19
N VAL A 32 1.80 1.72 1.59
CA VAL A 32 2.98 1.40 0.73
C VAL A 32 4.09 0.75 1.55
N LEU A 33 4.39 1.26 2.75
CA LEU A 33 5.37 0.66 3.65
C LEU A 33 5.01 -0.80 3.99
N LEU A 34 3.74 -1.08 4.29
CA LEU A 34 3.27 -2.43 4.53
C LEU A 34 3.48 -3.33 3.30
N PHE A 35 3.15 -2.85 2.10
CA PHE A 35 3.43 -3.60 0.87
C PHE A 35 4.92 -3.95 0.77
N GLU A 36 5.82 -3.01 1.07
CA GLU A 36 7.27 -3.26 0.99
C GLU A 36 7.76 -4.26 2.02
N ILE A 37 7.27 -4.18 3.26
CA ILE A 37 7.57 -5.16 4.31
C ILE A 37 7.15 -6.56 3.86
N PHE A 38 5.89 -6.70 3.44
CA PHE A 38 5.32 -8.00 3.07
C PHE A 38 5.82 -8.52 1.71
N SER A 39 6.41 -7.67 0.88
CA SER A 39 7.02 -8.04 -0.40
C SER A 39 8.55 -8.20 -0.34
N LEU A 40 9.12 -8.15 0.86
CA LEU A 40 10.57 -8.24 1.11
C LEU A 40 11.37 -7.18 0.34
N GLY A 41 10.86 -5.95 0.35
CA GLY A 41 11.52 -4.78 -0.27
C GLY A 41 11.30 -4.64 -1.77
N LYS A 42 10.27 -5.30 -2.34
CA LYS A 42 9.92 -5.10 -3.75
C LYS A 42 9.53 -3.65 -4.00
N GLU A 43 10.08 -3.06 -5.07
CA GLU A 43 9.76 -1.68 -5.44
C GLU A 43 8.25 -1.55 -5.75
N PRO A 44 7.55 -0.59 -5.09
CA PRO A 44 6.15 -0.36 -5.32
C PRO A 44 5.92 0.21 -6.72
N ASN A 45 5.19 -0.53 -7.54
CA ASN A 45 4.86 -0.11 -8.89
C ASN A 45 3.39 -0.39 -9.23
N VAL A 46 2.64 0.67 -9.51
CA VAL A 46 1.24 0.63 -9.96
C VAL A 46 1.14 0.74 -11.48
N VAL A 47 2.17 1.29 -12.13
CA VAL A 47 2.26 1.43 -13.59
C VAL A 47 3.12 0.31 -14.19
N SER A 48 3.10 0.14 -15.51
CA SER A 48 3.91 -0.89 -16.15
C SER A 48 5.41 -0.63 -15.95
N LYS A 49 6.19 -1.67 -15.63
CA LYS A 49 7.66 -1.60 -15.56
C LYS A 49 8.33 -1.30 -16.91
N LEU A 50 7.61 -1.47 -18.02
CA LEU A 50 8.15 -1.34 -19.38
C LEU A 50 8.38 0.11 -19.81
N GLU A 51 7.90 1.09 -19.06
CA GLU A 51 8.11 2.49 -19.39
C GLU A 51 9.38 3.01 -18.72
N GLU A 52 10.30 3.59 -19.51
CA GLU A 52 11.59 4.15 -19.04
C GLU A 52 11.46 5.52 -18.37
N ARG A 53 10.37 6.25 -18.61
CA ARG A 53 10.09 7.54 -17.96
C ARG A 53 8.92 7.46 -16.98
N LEU A 54 9.05 8.19 -15.88
CA LEU A 54 7.99 8.33 -14.91
C LEU A 54 6.97 9.33 -15.45
N ASP A 55 5.76 8.85 -15.73
CA ASP A 55 4.64 9.68 -16.16
C ASP A 55 3.68 9.86 -14.97
N VAL A 56 3.74 11.05 -14.36
CA VAL A 56 2.92 11.42 -13.21
C VAL A 56 1.44 11.48 -13.60
N GLU A 57 1.12 11.99 -14.78
CA GLU A 57 -0.27 12.11 -15.26
C GLU A 57 -0.87 10.72 -15.45
N LYS A 58 -0.11 9.80 -16.06
CA LYS A 58 -0.52 8.40 -16.16
C LYS A 58 -0.70 7.73 -14.80
N LEU A 59 0.22 7.96 -13.86
CA LEU A 59 0.09 7.43 -12.50
C LEU A 59 -1.22 7.90 -11.85
N ILE A 60 -1.52 9.20 -11.92
CA ILE A 60 -2.74 9.76 -11.37
C ILE A 60 -3.96 9.14 -12.04
N ARG A 61 -3.97 9.04 -13.37
CA ARG A 61 -5.08 8.42 -14.12
C ARG A 61 -5.34 6.97 -13.70
N VAL A 62 -4.30 6.13 -13.60
CA VAL A 62 -4.50 4.73 -13.19
C VAL A 62 -4.99 4.64 -11.73
N LEU A 63 -4.56 5.56 -10.86
CA LEU A 63 -5.04 5.64 -9.48
C LEU A 63 -6.51 6.12 -9.42
N GLU A 64 -6.93 7.01 -10.30
CA GLU A 64 -8.34 7.43 -10.46
C GLU A 64 -9.22 6.27 -10.95
N GLU A 65 -8.72 5.47 -11.89
CA GLU A 65 -9.39 4.26 -12.39
C GLU A 65 -9.46 3.12 -11.36
N GLY A 66 -8.84 3.29 -10.19
CA GLY A 66 -8.90 2.32 -9.09
C GLY A 66 -7.77 1.28 -9.08
N HIS A 67 -6.79 1.37 -9.98
CA HIS A 67 -5.62 0.50 -9.97
C HIS A 67 -4.76 0.75 -8.74
N ARG A 68 -4.28 -0.31 -8.08
CA ARG A 68 -3.46 -0.23 -6.87
C ARG A 68 -2.34 -1.27 -6.91
N LEU A 69 -1.41 -1.16 -5.97
CA LEU A 69 -0.42 -2.22 -5.75
C LEU A 69 -1.13 -3.53 -5.47
N GLN A 70 -0.73 -4.59 -6.18
CA GLN A 70 -1.30 -5.92 -5.98
C GLN A 70 -0.87 -6.50 -4.63
N CYS A 71 -1.68 -7.41 -4.08
CA CYS A 71 -1.31 -8.16 -2.89
C CYS A 71 0.05 -8.86 -3.11
N PRO A 72 1.05 -8.66 -2.22
CA PRO A 72 2.27 -9.44 -2.24
C PRO A 72 1.97 -10.94 -2.24
N SER A 73 2.61 -11.70 -3.13
CA SER A 73 2.41 -13.15 -3.24
C SER A 73 3.28 -13.97 -2.28
N CYS A 74 4.27 -13.33 -1.65
CA CYS A 74 5.15 -14.00 -0.69
C CYS A 74 4.51 -14.07 0.70
N PRO A 75 4.62 -15.22 1.40
CA PRO A 75 4.28 -15.31 2.81
C PRO A 75 5.07 -14.29 3.65
N PRO A 76 4.49 -13.77 4.75
CA PRO A 76 3.21 -14.16 5.37
C PRO A 76 2.02 -13.31 4.88
N CYS A 77 2.09 -12.67 3.71
CA CYS A 77 0.99 -11.81 3.26
C CYS A 77 -0.25 -12.63 2.87
N THR A 78 -1.31 -12.54 3.67
CA THR A 78 -2.62 -13.12 3.33
C THR A 78 -3.51 -12.08 2.65
N ILE A 79 -4.52 -12.54 1.91
CA ILE A 79 -5.53 -11.66 1.31
C ILE A 79 -6.28 -10.83 2.38
N GLU A 80 -6.42 -11.37 3.59
CA GLU A 80 -7.07 -10.68 4.69
C GLU A 80 -6.21 -9.53 5.22
N ILE A 81 -4.90 -9.75 5.40
CA ILE A 81 -3.93 -8.69 5.75
C ILE A 81 -3.99 -7.57 4.70
N TYR A 82 -3.93 -7.93 3.42
CA TYR A 82 -3.99 -6.97 2.33
C TYR A 82 -5.29 -6.15 2.35
N ASN A 83 -6.44 -6.81 2.50
CA ASN A 83 -7.75 -6.15 2.48
C ASN A 83 -8.03 -5.31 3.73
N LYS A 84 -7.51 -5.69 4.91
CA LYS A 84 -7.73 -4.96 6.17
C LYS A 84 -6.72 -3.84 6.42
N LEU A 85 -5.49 -3.97 5.94
CA LEU A 85 -4.39 -3.06 6.30
C LEU A 85 -3.82 -2.26 5.13
N MET A 86 -3.75 -2.82 3.92
CA MET A 86 -3.06 -2.16 2.79
C MET A 86 -4.06 -1.46 1.86
N ARG A 87 -4.97 -2.24 1.26
CA ARG A 87 -5.90 -1.75 0.24
C ARG A 87 -6.71 -0.52 0.67
N PRO A 88 -7.27 -0.44 1.90
CA PRO A 88 -8.05 0.73 2.33
C PRO A 88 -7.22 2.00 2.46
N CYS A 89 -5.93 1.88 2.77
CA CYS A 89 -5.02 3.02 2.87
C CYS A 89 -4.85 3.75 1.54
N TRP A 90 -5.11 3.08 0.42
CA TRP A 90 -5.01 3.66 -0.91
C TRP A 90 -6.36 4.11 -1.49
N ALA A 91 -7.37 4.40 -0.68
CA ALA A 91 -8.56 5.06 -1.21
C ALA A 91 -8.18 6.38 -1.91
N TYR A 92 -8.73 6.64 -3.10
CA TYR A 92 -8.39 7.84 -3.88
C TYR A 92 -8.77 9.09 -3.10
N VAL A 93 -10.03 9.15 -2.64
CA VAL A 93 -10.53 10.18 -1.74
C VAL A 93 -9.92 9.99 -0.35
N ALA A 94 -9.24 11.03 0.16
CA ALA A 94 -8.51 10.96 1.43
C ALA A 94 -9.41 10.67 2.65
N GLY A 95 -10.68 11.11 2.61
CA GLY A 95 -11.66 10.89 3.67
C GLY A 95 -12.04 9.42 3.86
N ASP A 96 -11.98 8.62 2.80
CA ASP A 96 -12.35 7.20 2.80
C ASP A 96 -11.24 6.29 3.33
N ARG A 97 -10.04 6.82 3.50
CA ARG A 97 -8.92 6.09 4.11
C ARG A 97 -9.19 5.91 5.61
N PRO A 98 -8.74 4.80 6.23
CA PRO A 98 -8.84 4.65 7.68
C PRO A 98 -8.04 5.72 8.42
N ASN A 99 -8.24 5.82 9.73
CA ASN A 99 -7.28 6.46 10.63
C ASN A 99 -6.36 5.40 11.27
N PHE A 100 -5.31 5.84 11.97
CA PHE A 100 -4.39 4.90 12.61
C PHE A 100 -5.04 4.05 13.71
N SER A 101 -6.05 4.57 14.42
CA SER A 101 -6.80 3.80 15.42
C SER A 101 -7.55 2.63 14.78
N ASP A 102 -8.16 2.82 13.61
CA ASP A 102 -8.81 1.75 12.84
C ASP A 102 -7.79 0.69 12.43
N LEU A 103 -6.62 1.11 11.94
CA LEU A 103 -5.54 0.20 11.53
C LEU A 103 -5.00 -0.62 12.72
N ILE A 104 -4.83 0.01 13.88
CA ILE A 104 -4.42 -0.69 15.11
C ILE A 104 -5.47 -1.75 15.51
N ASN A 105 -6.76 -1.43 15.41
CA ASN A 105 -7.82 -2.37 15.71
C ASN A 105 -7.84 -3.55 14.73
N ASN A 106 -7.60 -3.28 13.44
CA ASN A 106 -7.46 -4.33 12.42
C ASN A 106 -6.25 -5.24 12.70
N ILE A 107 -5.10 -4.67 13.07
CA ILE A 107 -3.90 -5.44 13.46
C ILE A 107 -4.22 -6.34 14.65
N LYS A 108 -4.86 -5.81 15.70
CA LYS A 108 -5.25 -6.61 16.87
C LYS A 108 -6.16 -7.78 16.48
N SER A 109 -7.16 -7.54 15.63
CA SER A 109 -8.06 -8.59 15.13
C SER A 109 -7.32 -9.67 14.33
N LEU A 110 -6.27 -9.31 13.59
CA LEU A 110 -5.47 -10.26 12.82
C LEU A 110 -4.52 -11.07 13.72
N MET A 111 -4.04 -10.49 14.82
CA MET A 111 -3.17 -11.17 15.78
C MET A 111 -3.91 -12.11 16.74
N THR A 112 -5.21 -11.94 16.92
CA THR A 112 -6.05 -12.85 17.72
C THR A 112 -6.43 -14.13 16.98
N ILE A 113 -6.05 -14.25 15.70
CA ILE A 113 -6.15 -15.50 14.95
C ILE A 113 -4.98 -16.36 15.43
N GLU A 114 -5.26 -17.41 16.20
CA GLU A 114 -4.23 -18.40 16.54
C GLU A 114 -3.54 -18.89 15.26
N PRO A 115 -2.21 -19.11 15.27
CA PRO A 115 -1.54 -19.68 14.12
C PRO A 115 -2.18 -21.04 13.83
N ALA A 116 -2.93 -21.13 12.72
CA ALA A 116 -3.36 -22.40 12.19
C ALA A 116 -2.11 -23.28 12.02
N GLU A 117 -2.08 -24.34 12.82
CA GLU A 117 -1.19 -25.50 12.80
C GLU A 117 -0.31 -25.61 11.53
N HIS A 118 0.91 -25.09 11.57
CA HIS A 118 1.89 -25.34 10.49
C HIS A 118 3.29 -25.71 11.00
N PHE A 119 3.38 -26.29 12.21
CA PHE A 119 4.61 -26.92 12.69
C PHE A 119 4.38 -28.29 13.35
N THR A 120 3.78 -29.23 12.61
CA THR A 120 3.76 -30.67 12.99
C THR A 120 3.72 -31.63 11.79
N ARG A 121 4.48 -31.35 10.71
CA ARG A 121 4.86 -32.39 9.73
C ARG A 121 6.06 -31.94 8.88
N GLY A 122 7.19 -32.58 9.14
CA GLY A 122 8.48 -32.37 8.46
C GLY A 122 9.59 -32.90 9.34
#